data_AF-A0A552JG00-F1
#
_entry.id   AF-A0A552JG00-F1
#
_cell.length_a   1.000
_cell.length_b   1.000
_cell.length_c   1.000
_cell.angle_alpha   90.00
_cell.angle_beta   90.00
_cell.angle_gamma   90.00
#
_symmetry.space_group_name_H-M   'P 1'
#
loop_
_entity.id
_entity.type
_entity.pdbx_description
1 polymer ?
#
loop_
_entity_poly.entity_id
_entity_poly.type
_entity_poly.pdbx_seq_one_letter_code
_entity_poly.pdbx_strand_id
1 'polypeptide(L)'
;MTLDIIPEGEERKVEAVSSAAIDGAPIAYIVVLAAIVTTLSFIPFSIVLASGGSMPLSQAVFPLLGWLLGPIAGAIAGGIGALIGAFLAPYTAGIPAISVFGAILSSFVAGTMVLGKKRRYWWLGLTLIFLIPLFIYANRAIGLNGISPGVFIAGAFVDWSALVLFILPTRTLFTHWIKGNNLALVAAGIFGGTWTASGLSHLGVVAITYSIFNWPEEVWIALIPIIPVENLIRSFVGMVIGCGVIAGLRAIGLVKSREAIY
;
A
#
# COMPACT_ATOMS: atom_id res chain seq x y z
N MET A 1 -32.97 -49.67 -8.29
CA MET A 1 -31.54 -49.99 -8.53
C MET A 1 -30.96 -48.86 -9.36
N THR A 2 -30.23 -47.95 -8.73
CA THR A 2 -29.43 -46.93 -9.44
C THR A 2 -28.17 -47.61 -9.94
N LEU A 3 -27.92 -47.53 -11.25
CA LEU A 3 -26.70 -48.04 -11.86
C LEU A 3 -25.56 -47.08 -11.49
N ASP A 4 -24.66 -47.54 -10.61
CA ASP A 4 -23.39 -46.87 -10.33
C ASP A 4 -22.48 -47.04 -11.54
N ILE A 5 -22.54 -46.10 -12.48
CA ILE A 5 -21.63 -46.05 -13.62
C ILE A 5 -20.33 -45.43 -13.10
N ILE A 6 -19.34 -46.28 -12.82
CA ILE A 6 -17.98 -45.85 -12.51
C ILE A 6 -17.39 -45.27 -13.81
N PRO A 7 -17.00 -43.99 -13.85
CA PRO A 7 -16.44 -43.39 -15.06
C PRO A 7 -15.12 -44.07 -15.43
N GLU A 8 -15.10 -44.77 -16.57
CA GLU A 8 -13.88 -45.33 -17.16
C GLU A 8 -13.27 -44.29 -18.11
N GLY A 9 -12.19 -43.65 -17.66
CA GLY A 9 -11.35 -42.75 -18.45
C GLY A 9 -10.02 -42.56 -17.73
N GLU A 10 -8.94 -42.26 -18.46
CA GLU A 10 -7.67 -41.93 -17.82
C GLU A 10 -7.88 -40.80 -16.80
N GLU A 11 -7.50 -41.04 -15.54
CA GLU A 11 -7.50 -39.99 -14.53
C GLU A 11 -6.70 -38.81 -15.07
N ARG A 12 -7.35 -37.64 -15.12
CA ARG A 12 -6.74 -36.42 -15.64
C ARG A 12 -5.45 -36.15 -14.87
N LYS A 13 -4.30 -36.39 -15.51
CA LYS A 13 -3.01 -35.97 -14.96
C LYS A 13 -2.99 -34.45 -14.92
N VAL A 14 -3.27 -33.90 -13.75
CA VAL A 14 -3.11 -32.47 -13.47
C VAL A 14 -1.61 -32.23 -13.32
N GLU A 15 -0.92 -32.05 -14.44
CA GLU A 15 0.44 -31.54 -14.42
C GLU A 15 0.38 -30.07 -14.02
N ALA A 16 0.96 -29.74 -12.86
CA ALA A 16 1.21 -28.36 -12.49
C ALA A 16 2.27 -27.81 -13.45
N VAL A 17 1.84 -27.34 -14.61
CA VAL A 17 2.67 -26.54 -15.50
C VAL A 17 3.20 -25.40 -14.64
N SER A 18 4.52 -25.34 -14.49
CA SER A 18 5.24 -24.29 -13.76
C SER A 18 4.61 -22.93 -14.08
N SER A 19 3.70 -22.46 -13.22
CA SER A 19 2.99 -21.22 -13.48
C SER A 19 4.03 -20.12 -13.41
N ALA A 20 4.13 -19.31 -14.47
CA ALA A 20 5.02 -18.16 -14.46
C ALA A 20 4.74 -17.31 -13.20
N ALA A 21 5.81 -16.98 -12.48
CA ALA A 21 5.74 -16.32 -11.19
C ALA A 21 6.70 -15.13 -11.16
N ILE A 22 6.26 -14.03 -10.56
CA ILE A 22 7.08 -12.85 -10.32
C ILE A 22 7.26 -12.73 -8.81
N ASP A 23 8.51 -12.67 -8.36
CA ASP A 23 8.84 -12.61 -6.93
C ASP A 23 8.22 -13.74 -6.10
N GLY A 24 8.01 -14.91 -6.73
CA GLY A 24 7.38 -16.07 -6.09
C GLY A 24 5.85 -15.98 -5.93
N ALA A 25 5.21 -14.94 -6.48
CA ALA A 25 3.76 -14.86 -6.64
C ALA A 25 3.35 -15.35 -8.05
N PRO A 26 2.34 -16.24 -8.17
CA PRO A 26 1.78 -16.60 -9.47
C PRO A 26 1.25 -15.36 -10.21
N ILE A 27 1.47 -15.28 -11.53
CA ILE A 27 0.96 -14.15 -12.34
C ILE A 27 -0.56 -13.99 -12.20
N ALA A 28 -1.30 -15.09 -12.07
CA ALA A 28 -2.74 -15.06 -11.85
C ALA A 28 -3.13 -14.22 -10.61
N TYR A 29 -2.36 -14.29 -9.52
CA TYR A 29 -2.65 -13.53 -8.31
C TYR A 29 -2.38 -12.03 -8.52
N ILE A 30 -1.33 -11.69 -9.28
CA ILE A 30 -1.02 -10.31 -9.66
C ILE A 30 -2.18 -9.73 -10.49
N VAL A 31 -2.68 -10.48 -11.48
CA VAL A 31 -3.81 -10.06 -12.33
C VAL A 31 -5.08 -9.87 -11.50
N VAL A 32 -5.41 -10.82 -10.63
CA VAL A 32 -6.61 -10.74 -9.77
C VAL A 32 -6.53 -9.52 -8.84
N LEU A 33 -5.41 -9.30 -8.15
CA LEU A 33 -5.29 -8.16 -7.24
C LEU A 33 -5.24 -6.82 -8.00
N ALA A 34 -4.63 -6.77 -9.20
CA ALA A 34 -4.70 -5.59 -10.06
C ALA A 34 -6.15 -5.27 -10.47
N ALA A 35 -6.95 -6.28 -10.83
CA ALA A 35 -8.35 -6.10 -11.16
C ALA A 35 -9.19 -5.60 -9.97
N ILE A 36 -8.91 -6.09 -8.77
CA ILE A 36 -9.53 -5.58 -7.54
C ILE A 36 -9.18 -4.11 -7.33
N VAL A 37 -7.91 -3.74 -7.46
CA VAL A 37 -7.48 -2.34 -7.37
C VAL A 37 -8.18 -1.46 -8.40
N THR A 38 -8.25 -1.90 -9.66
CA THR A 38 -8.98 -1.18 -10.72
C THR A 38 -10.44 -0.97 -10.32
N THR A 39 -11.11 -2.03 -9.85
CA THR A 39 -12.53 -1.97 -9.45
C THR A 39 -12.76 -1.01 -8.29
N LEU A 40 -11.92 -1.08 -7.25
CA LEU A 40 -11.99 -0.18 -6.11
C LEU A 40 -11.66 1.28 -6.46
N SER A 41 -11.03 1.53 -7.60
CA SER A 41 -10.77 2.89 -8.08
C SER A 41 -12.02 3.60 -8.59
N PHE A 42 -13.11 2.89 -8.90
CA PHE A 42 -14.39 3.51 -9.25
C PHE A 42 -15.15 4.05 -8.03
N ILE A 43 -14.72 3.73 -6.81
CA ILE A 43 -15.44 4.10 -5.59
C ILE A 43 -14.75 5.30 -4.96
N PRO A 44 -15.32 6.53 -5.07
CA PRO A 44 -14.83 7.68 -4.34
C PRO A 44 -15.17 7.49 -2.87
N PHE A 45 -14.17 7.14 -2.07
CA PHE A 45 -14.37 6.77 -0.68
C PHE A 45 -14.39 7.98 0.25
N SER A 46 -13.57 8.98 -0.02
CA SER A 46 -13.53 10.24 0.74
C SER A 46 -13.25 11.41 -0.20
N ILE A 47 -13.53 12.63 0.23
CA ILE A 47 -12.97 13.82 -0.39
C ILE A 47 -11.52 13.94 0.10
N VAL A 48 -10.58 14.21 -0.81
CA VAL A 48 -9.24 14.68 -0.45
C VAL A 48 -9.42 16.15 -0.09
N LEU A 49 -9.63 16.40 1.20
CA LEU A 49 -9.83 17.72 1.78
C LEU A 49 -8.64 18.64 1.43
N ALA A 50 -7.46 18.05 1.17
CA ALA A 50 -6.26 18.76 0.79
C ALA A 50 -6.24 19.32 -0.64
N SER A 51 -6.88 18.64 -1.60
CA SER A 51 -6.75 18.94 -3.04
C SER A 51 -8.09 19.15 -3.75
N GLY A 52 -9.22 19.01 -3.05
CA GLY A 52 -10.57 19.13 -3.62
C GLY A 52 -10.97 17.97 -4.52
N GLY A 53 -10.14 16.93 -4.65
CA GLY A 53 -10.43 15.69 -5.39
C GLY A 53 -11.12 14.64 -4.53
N SER A 54 -11.29 13.42 -5.07
CA SER A 54 -11.75 12.26 -4.29
C SER A 54 -10.62 11.25 -4.07
N MET A 55 -10.61 10.61 -2.91
CA MET A 55 -9.72 9.50 -2.57
C MET A 55 -10.40 8.20 -3.04
N PRO A 56 -9.83 7.46 -4.00
CA PRO A 56 -10.40 6.18 -4.39
C PRO A 56 -10.22 5.17 -3.28
N LEU A 57 -11.19 4.27 -3.11
CA LEU A 57 -11.15 3.19 -2.12
C LEU A 57 -9.92 2.29 -2.30
N SER A 58 -9.41 2.20 -3.54
CA SER A 58 -8.19 1.44 -3.86
C SER A 58 -6.96 1.89 -3.07
N GLN A 59 -6.85 3.16 -2.66
CA GLN A 59 -5.72 3.64 -1.86
C GLN A 59 -5.60 2.95 -0.49
N ALA A 60 -6.73 2.51 0.08
CA ALA A 60 -6.74 1.83 1.37
C ALA A 60 -6.19 0.40 1.29
N VAL A 61 -6.16 -0.21 0.09
CA VAL A 61 -5.73 -1.61 -0.08
C VAL A 61 -4.33 -1.74 -0.67
N PHE A 62 -3.67 -0.67 -1.11
CA PHE A 62 -2.31 -0.79 -1.66
C PHE A 62 -1.32 -1.49 -0.72
N PRO A 63 -1.24 -1.16 0.59
CA PRO A 63 -0.36 -1.89 1.50
C PRO A 63 -0.69 -3.39 1.58
N LEU A 64 -1.97 -3.75 1.50
CA LEU A 64 -2.43 -5.13 1.54
C LEU A 64 -1.82 -5.95 0.39
N LEU A 65 -1.73 -5.39 -0.82
CA LEU A 65 -1.11 -6.08 -1.95
C LEU A 65 0.35 -6.47 -1.67
N GLY A 66 1.09 -5.60 -0.98
CA GLY A 66 2.46 -5.88 -0.53
C GLY A 66 2.53 -7.06 0.43
N TRP A 67 1.64 -7.12 1.42
CA TRP A 67 1.62 -8.24 2.38
C TRP A 67 1.07 -9.54 1.79
N LEU A 68 0.19 -9.46 0.79
CA LEU A 68 -0.38 -10.63 0.12
C LEU A 68 0.56 -11.27 -0.90
N LEU A 69 1.31 -10.46 -1.66
CA LEU A 69 2.13 -10.94 -2.78
C LEU A 69 3.63 -10.82 -2.57
N GLY A 70 4.08 -9.98 -1.65
CA GLY A 70 5.47 -9.56 -1.52
C GLY A 70 5.74 -8.20 -2.18
N PRO A 71 6.96 -7.66 -2.02
CA PRO A 71 7.26 -6.28 -2.40
C PRO A 71 7.16 -6.03 -3.90
N ILE A 72 7.71 -6.90 -4.75
CA ILE A 72 7.76 -6.64 -6.20
C ILE A 72 6.43 -7.00 -6.86
N ALA A 73 5.88 -8.18 -6.55
CA ALA A 73 4.60 -8.60 -7.10
C ALA A 73 3.44 -7.70 -6.63
N GLY A 74 3.46 -7.27 -5.36
CA GLY A 74 2.50 -6.31 -4.83
C GLY A 74 2.60 -4.94 -5.51
N ALA A 75 3.83 -4.43 -5.69
CA ALA A 75 4.09 -3.19 -6.43
C ALA A 75 3.57 -3.23 -7.87
N ILE A 76 3.79 -4.34 -8.59
CA ILE A 76 3.30 -4.52 -9.96
C ILE A 76 1.78 -4.59 -9.99
N ALA A 77 1.16 -5.38 -9.10
CA ALA A 77 -0.30 -5.48 -9.02
C ALA A 77 -0.95 -4.12 -8.71
N GLY A 78 -0.38 -3.38 -7.74
CA GLY A 78 -0.86 -2.05 -7.36
C GLY A 78 -0.68 -1.03 -8.47
N GLY A 79 0.48 -1.04 -9.15
CA GLY A 79 0.77 -0.15 -10.27
C GLY A 79 -0.12 -0.40 -11.49
N ILE A 80 -0.29 -1.66 -11.92
CA ILE A 80 -1.17 -2.00 -13.04
C ILE A 80 -2.62 -1.63 -12.71
N GLY A 81 -3.10 -2.01 -11.53
CA GLY A 81 -4.46 -1.70 -11.11
C GLY A 81 -4.71 -0.19 -11.02
N ALA A 82 -3.77 0.57 -10.45
CA ALA A 82 -3.89 2.02 -10.36
C ALA A 82 -3.79 2.70 -11.73
N LEU A 83 -3.00 2.16 -12.66
CA LEU A 83 -2.88 2.69 -14.02
C LEU A 83 -4.21 2.54 -14.75
N ILE A 84 -4.76 1.32 -14.78
CA ILE A 84 -6.06 1.05 -15.42
C ILE A 84 -7.16 1.86 -14.71
N GLY A 85 -7.16 1.87 -13.36
CA GLY A 85 -8.09 2.64 -12.56
C GLY A 85 -8.05 4.15 -12.88
N ALA A 86 -6.86 4.74 -13.03
CA ALA A 86 -6.72 6.15 -13.38
C ALA A 86 -7.24 6.48 -14.79
N PHE A 87 -7.13 5.53 -15.74
CA PHE A 87 -7.70 5.69 -17.07
C PHE A 87 -9.23 5.51 -17.10
N LEU A 88 -9.78 4.57 -16.33
CA LEU A 88 -11.21 4.25 -16.37
C LEU A 88 -12.06 5.08 -15.39
N ALA A 89 -11.48 5.51 -14.28
CA ALA A 89 -12.12 6.31 -13.23
C ALA A 89 -11.32 7.60 -12.94
N PRO A 90 -11.07 8.47 -13.95
CA PRO A 90 -10.22 9.66 -13.79
C PRO A 90 -10.76 10.68 -12.77
N TYR A 91 -12.06 10.64 -12.45
CA TYR A 91 -12.67 11.49 -11.42
C TYR A 91 -12.22 11.15 -9.98
N THR A 92 -11.56 10.01 -9.77
CA THR A 92 -10.91 9.65 -8.51
C THR A 92 -9.39 9.73 -8.57
N ALA A 93 -8.81 9.88 -9.76
CA ALA A 93 -7.38 10.05 -9.90
C ALA A 93 -7.05 11.54 -9.77
N GLY A 94 -6.01 11.85 -8.98
CA GLY A 94 -5.40 13.18 -9.02
C GLY A 94 -4.60 13.35 -10.31
N ILE A 95 -3.27 13.35 -10.20
CA ILE A 95 -2.41 13.21 -11.39
C ILE A 95 -2.19 11.72 -11.63
N PRO A 96 -2.56 11.15 -12.80
CA PRO A 96 -2.50 9.71 -13.05
C PRO A 96 -1.11 9.10 -12.77
N ALA A 97 -0.04 9.69 -13.31
CA ALA A 97 1.32 9.19 -13.11
C ALA A 97 1.75 9.18 -11.63
N ILE A 98 1.37 10.21 -10.88
CA ILE A 98 1.65 10.33 -9.44
C ILE A 98 0.82 9.33 -8.64
N SER A 99 -0.43 9.11 -9.03
CA SER A 99 -1.33 8.15 -8.38
C SER A 99 -0.82 6.72 -8.55
N VAL A 100 -0.37 6.37 -9.76
CA VAL A 100 0.28 5.08 -10.06
C VAL A 100 1.56 4.91 -9.25
N PHE A 101 2.41 5.93 -9.21
CA PHE A 101 3.63 5.91 -8.42
C PHE A 101 3.35 5.70 -6.92
N GLY A 102 2.35 6.39 -6.37
CA GLY A 102 1.92 6.21 -4.99
C GLY A 102 1.41 4.78 -4.70
N ALA A 103 0.69 4.17 -5.64
CA ALA A 103 0.23 2.79 -5.52
C ALA A 103 1.40 1.79 -5.50
N ILE A 104 2.36 1.98 -6.40
CA ILE A 104 3.60 1.20 -6.47
C ILE A 104 4.36 1.31 -5.15
N LEU A 105 4.64 2.54 -4.69
CA LEU A 105 5.39 2.78 -3.45
C LEU A 105 4.70 2.18 -2.23
N SER A 106 3.38 2.41 -2.07
CA SER A 106 2.65 1.92 -0.90
C SER A 106 2.66 0.39 -0.83
N SER A 107 2.43 -0.29 -1.97
CA SER A 107 2.45 -1.74 -2.04
C SER A 107 3.86 -2.30 -1.83
N PHE A 108 4.86 -1.67 -2.44
CA PHE A 108 6.26 -2.05 -2.29
C PHE A 108 6.70 -1.95 -0.83
N VAL A 109 6.53 -0.79 -0.19
CA VAL A 109 6.94 -0.53 1.19
C VAL A 109 6.33 -1.56 2.13
N ALA A 110 5.02 -1.82 2.04
CA ALA A 110 4.36 -2.83 2.85
C ALA A 110 4.96 -4.23 2.66
N GLY A 111 5.21 -4.66 1.42
CA GLY A 111 5.83 -5.95 1.12
C GLY A 111 7.28 -6.07 1.59
N THR A 112 7.98 -4.97 1.85
CA THR A 112 9.34 -4.98 2.42
C THR A 112 9.39 -5.11 3.94
N MET A 113 8.26 -5.03 4.63
CA MET A 113 8.17 -5.19 6.09
C MET A 113 8.28 -6.68 6.51
N VAL A 114 9.39 -7.34 6.19
CA VAL A 114 9.52 -8.79 6.31
C VAL A 114 9.90 -9.29 7.72
N LEU A 115 9.48 -10.52 8.07
CA LEU A 115 9.86 -11.22 9.31
C LEU A 115 11.06 -12.19 9.14
N GLY A 116 11.45 -12.50 7.90
CA GLY A 116 12.44 -13.53 7.56
C GLY A 116 13.86 -13.00 7.35
N LYS A 117 14.82 -13.92 7.11
CA LYS A 117 16.23 -13.57 6.80
C LYS A 117 16.39 -12.95 5.41
N LYS A 118 15.57 -13.38 4.44
CA LYS A 118 15.57 -12.84 3.07
C LYS A 118 15.07 -11.39 3.12
N ARG A 119 15.82 -10.45 2.53
CA ARG A 119 15.49 -9.00 2.49
C ARG A 119 15.47 -8.27 3.84
N ARG A 120 15.97 -8.90 4.92
CA ARG A 120 15.95 -8.32 6.29
C ARG A 120 16.62 -6.96 6.45
N TYR A 121 17.52 -6.60 5.52
CA TYR A 121 18.26 -5.33 5.54
C TYR A 121 17.77 -4.32 4.52
N TRP A 122 16.74 -4.64 3.72
CA TRP A 122 16.20 -3.70 2.73
C TRP A 122 15.69 -2.42 3.38
N TRP A 123 15.17 -2.50 4.61
CA TRP A 123 14.73 -1.31 5.36
C TRP A 123 15.84 -0.26 5.52
N LEU A 124 17.13 -0.65 5.60
CA LEU A 124 18.24 0.31 5.70
C LEU A 124 18.38 1.12 4.41
N GLY A 125 18.46 0.43 3.27
CA GLY A 125 18.54 1.09 1.96
C GLY A 125 17.31 1.93 1.66
N LEU A 126 16.12 1.42 2.01
CA LEU A 126 14.86 2.14 1.82
C LEU A 126 14.75 3.36 2.74
N THR A 127 15.24 3.27 3.98
CA THR A 127 15.33 4.43 4.87
C THR A 127 16.16 5.53 4.23
N LEU A 128 17.33 5.21 3.69
CA LEU A 128 18.16 6.19 2.97
C LEU A 128 17.43 6.76 1.75
N ILE A 129 16.74 5.92 0.99
CA ILE A 129 15.94 6.33 -0.17
C ILE A 129 14.81 7.28 0.24
N PHE A 130 14.15 7.09 1.39
CA PHE A 130 13.08 7.97 1.87
C PHE A 130 13.58 9.21 2.63
N LEU A 131 14.80 9.19 3.15
CA LEU A 131 15.44 10.40 3.70
C LEU A 131 15.71 11.43 2.60
N ILE A 132 16.02 11.00 1.38
CA ILE A 132 16.25 11.90 0.23
C ILE A 132 15.01 12.75 -0.12
N PRO A 133 13.81 12.20 -0.40
CA PRO A 133 12.62 13.00 -0.67
C PRO A 133 12.20 13.84 0.53
N LEU A 134 12.39 13.38 1.77
CA LEU A 134 12.13 14.20 2.96
C LEU A 134 13.05 15.41 3.02
N PHE A 135 14.34 15.22 2.73
CA PHE A 135 15.31 16.31 2.65
C PHE A 135 14.97 17.28 1.51
N ILE A 136 14.65 16.77 0.32
CA ILE A 136 14.25 17.62 -0.83
C ILE A 136 13.00 18.43 -0.48
N TYR A 137 12.00 17.79 0.15
CA TYR A 137 10.77 18.43 0.55
C TYR A 137 11.01 19.52 1.61
N ALA A 138 11.79 19.21 2.63
CA ALA A 138 12.17 20.15 3.69
C ALA A 138 12.99 21.33 3.17
N ASN A 139 14.00 21.07 2.34
CA ASN A 139 14.85 22.12 1.76
C ASN A 139 14.03 23.05 0.86
N ARG A 140 13.08 22.52 0.10
CA ARG A 140 12.23 23.34 -0.76
C ARG A 140 11.24 24.17 0.06
N ALA A 141 10.60 23.57 1.06
CA ALA A 141 9.64 24.28 1.91
C ALA A 141 10.33 25.36 2.76
N ILE A 142 11.34 24.99 3.53
CA ILE A 142 11.98 25.88 4.50
C ILE A 142 13.01 26.77 3.81
N GLY A 143 13.94 26.16 3.05
CA GLY A 143 15.10 26.87 2.50
C GLY A 143 14.76 27.78 1.32
N LEU A 144 13.87 27.35 0.43
CA LEU A 144 13.54 28.11 -0.79
C LEU A 144 12.26 28.92 -0.66
N ASN A 145 11.23 28.39 0.00
CA ASN A 145 9.92 29.04 0.09
C ASN A 145 9.65 29.75 1.42
N GLY A 146 10.57 29.65 2.39
CA GLY A 146 10.47 30.37 3.66
C GLY A 146 9.36 29.87 4.60
N ILE A 147 8.85 28.65 4.41
CA ILE A 147 7.87 28.05 5.32
C ILE A 147 8.50 27.90 6.71
N SER A 148 7.78 28.30 7.76
CA SER A 148 8.26 28.15 9.13
C SER A 148 8.60 26.69 9.45
N PRO A 149 9.75 26.39 10.08
CA PRO A 149 10.10 25.01 10.44
C PRO A 149 9.03 24.30 11.28
N GLY A 150 8.34 25.03 12.15
CA GLY A 150 7.25 24.46 12.95
C GLY A 150 6.04 24.04 12.10
N VAL A 151 5.68 24.86 11.11
CA VAL A 151 4.61 24.57 10.16
C VAL A 151 4.98 23.37 9.27
N PHE A 152 6.24 23.30 8.82
CA PHE A 152 6.74 22.14 8.08
C PHE A 152 6.66 20.86 8.92
N ILE A 153 7.16 20.88 10.16
CA ILE A 153 7.15 19.71 11.05
C ILE A 153 5.71 19.23 11.31
N ALA A 154 4.78 20.15 11.54
CA ALA A 154 3.38 19.81 11.75
C ALA A 154 2.70 19.31 10.46
N GLY A 155 2.94 19.95 9.32
CA GLY A 155 2.32 19.57 8.04
C GLY A 155 2.86 18.26 7.48
N ALA A 156 4.15 17.98 7.66
CA ALA A 156 4.80 16.73 7.25
C ALA A 156 4.62 15.60 8.28
N PHE A 157 3.70 15.73 9.25
CA PHE A 157 3.51 14.76 10.33
C PHE A 157 3.36 13.33 9.84
N VAL A 158 2.52 13.10 8.83
CA VAL A 158 2.31 11.76 8.25
C VAL A 158 3.61 11.20 7.67
N ASP A 159 4.42 12.04 7.02
CA ASP A 159 5.64 11.63 6.32
C ASP A 159 6.73 11.23 7.30
N TRP A 160 7.08 12.11 8.23
CA TRP A 160 8.16 11.81 9.18
C TRP A 160 7.73 10.78 10.20
N SER A 161 6.47 10.73 10.63
CA SER A 161 6.00 9.69 11.55
C SER A 161 6.01 8.31 10.89
N ALA A 162 5.63 8.21 9.62
CA ALA A 162 5.74 6.96 8.86
C ALA A 162 7.21 6.53 8.69
N LEU A 163 8.12 7.47 8.41
CA LEU A 163 9.54 7.15 8.32
C LEU A 163 10.10 6.65 9.67
N VAL A 164 9.74 7.29 10.78
CA VAL A 164 10.11 6.84 12.13
C VAL A 164 9.57 5.43 12.39
N LEU A 165 8.28 5.18 12.13
CA LEU A 165 7.66 3.86 12.29
C LEU A 165 8.26 2.79 11.38
N PHE A 166 8.81 3.18 10.22
CA PHE A 166 9.51 2.26 9.34
C PHE A 166 10.91 1.92 9.86
N ILE A 167 11.67 2.92 10.35
CA ILE A 167 13.02 2.73 10.92
C ILE A 167 12.98 1.90 12.19
N LEU A 168 11.97 2.13 13.04
CA LEU A 168 11.80 1.41 14.30
C LEU A 168 11.38 -0.05 14.07
N PRO A 169 11.53 -0.92 15.09
CA PRO A 169 11.05 -2.31 15.05
C PRO A 169 9.53 -2.46 14.82
N THR A 170 8.77 -1.36 14.85
CA THR A 170 7.35 -1.30 14.53
C THR A 170 7.02 -1.91 13.16
N ARG A 171 7.88 -1.74 12.14
CA ARG A 171 7.69 -2.41 10.84
C ARG A 171 7.58 -3.94 10.97
N THR A 172 8.39 -4.54 11.83
CA THR A 172 8.40 -5.99 12.06
C THR A 172 7.32 -6.41 13.06
N LEU A 173 6.99 -5.53 14.01
CA LEU A 173 5.91 -5.75 14.96
C LEU A 173 4.55 -5.85 14.23
N PHE A 174 4.27 -4.89 13.34
CA PHE A 174 3.02 -4.87 12.58
C PHE A 174 2.88 -6.12 11.71
N THR A 175 3.94 -6.53 11.02
CA THR A 175 3.87 -7.75 10.19
C THR A 175 3.85 -9.03 11.00
N HIS A 176 4.45 -9.04 12.19
CA HIS A 176 4.30 -10.15 13.13
C HIS A 176 2.84 -10.31 13.56
N TRP A 177 2.16 -9.19 13.87
CA TRP A 177 0.74 -9.20 14.22
C TRP A 177 -0.15 -9.62 13.04
N ILE A 178 0.13 -9.13 11.82
CA ILE A 178 -0.58 -9.54 10.60
C ILE A 178 -0.50 -11.05 10.39
N LYS A 179 0.69 -11.65 10.60
CA LYS A 179 0.91 -13.10 10.46
C LYS A 179 0.19 -13.93 11.52
N GLY A 180 -0.08 -13.36 12.69
CA GLY A 180 -0.68 -14.05 13.82
C GLY A 180 -2.14 -14.44 13.62
N ASN A 181 -2.67 -15.25 14.54
CA ASN A 181 -4.05 -15.74 14.51
C ASN A 181 -5.04 -14.82 15.26
N ASN A 182 -4.57 -13.92 16.11
CA ASN A 182 -5.42 -13.01 16.87
C ASN A 182 -5.91 -11.87 15.96
N LEU A 183 -7.21 -11.86 15.63
CA LEU A 183 -7.79 -10.87 14.73
C LEU A 183 -7.65 -9.42 15.21
N ALA A 184 -7.68 -9.16 16.51
CA ALA A 184 -7.48 -7.80 17.02
C ALA A 184 -6.04 -7.32 16.77
N LEU A 185 -5.05 -8.21 16.92
CA LEU A 185 -3.67 -7.90 16.58
C LEU A 185 -3.49 -7.76 15.06
N VAL A 186 -4.11 -8.64 14.25
CA VAL A 186 -4.10 -8.50 12.79
C VAL A 186 -4.64 -7.12 12.38
N ALA A 187 -5.76 -6.69 12.98
CA ALA A 187 -6.34 -5.37 12.75
C ALA A 187 -5.36 -4.24 13.12
N ALA A 188 -4.76 -4.28 14.31
CA ALA A 188 -3.77 -3.29 14.73
C ALA A 188 -2.53 -3.27 13.82
N GLY A 189 -2.07 -4.44 13.36
CA GLY A 189 -0.96 -4.59 12.44
C GLY A 189 -1.25 -4.01 11.06
N ILE A 190 -2.44 -4.27 10.51
CA ILE A 190 -2.87 -3.68 9.23
C ILE A 190 -3.03 -2.17 9.38
N PHE A 191 -3.63 -1.69 10.47
CA PHE A 191 -3.82 -0.27 10.72
C PHE A 191 -2.47 0.48 10.77
N GLY A 192 -1.57 0.07 11.67
CA GLY A 192 -0.26 0.71 11.82
C GLY A 192 0.66 0.50 10.62
N GLY A 193 0.57 -0.67 9.98
CA GLY A 193 1.29 -0.97 8.75
C GLY A 193 0.82 -0.11 7.57
N THR A 194 -0.49 0.13 7.45
CA THR A 194 -1.08 1.01 6.43
C THR A 194 -0.67 2.45 6.66
N TRP A 195 -0.74 2.94 7.91
CA TRP A 195 -0.26 4.28 8.25
C TRP A 195 1.17 4.50 7.76
N THR A 196 2.04 3.53 8.04
CA THR A 196 3.46 3.56 7.69
C THR A 196 3.67 3.49 6.17
N ALA A 197 3.04 2.53 5.49
CA ALA A 197 3.22 2.33 4.06
C ALA A 197 2.61 3.46 3.22
N SER A 198 1.41 3.92 3.57
CA SER A 198 0.74 5.04 2.91
C SER A 198 1.40 6.37 3.24
N GLY A 199 1.94 6.56 4.45
CA GLY A 199 2.70 7.78 4.78
C GLY A 199 4.03 7.87 4.03
N LEU A 200 4.76 6.77 3.85
CA LEU A 200 5.95 6.77 3.00
C LEU A 200 5.64 6.92 1.51
N SER A 201 4.50 6.39 1.05
CA SER A 201 3.99 6.68 -0.29
C SER A 201 3.65 8.16 -0.45
N HIS A 202 2.96 8.74 0.54
CA HIS A 202 2.64 10.17 0.59
C HIS A 202 3.93 11.00 0.54
N LEU A 203 4.96 10.68 1.32
CA LEU A 203 6.26 11.35 1.28
C LEU A 203 6.88 11.33 -0.13
N GLY A 204 6.88 10.18 -0.79
CA GLY A 204 7.41 10.05 -2.15
C GLY A 204 6.64 10.89 -3.17
N VAL A 205 5.32 10.94 -3.03
CA VAL A 205 4.43 11.73 -3.90
C VAL A 205 4.55 13.22 -3.61
N VAL A 206 4.50 13.63 -2.33
CA VAL A 206 4.46 15.03 -1.91
C VAL A 206 5.76 15.75 -2.21
N ALA A 207 6.92 15.08 -2.13
CA ALA A 207 8.20 15.66 -2.52
C ALA A 207 8.22 16.06 -4.01
N ILE A 208 7.54 15.28 -4.87
CA ILE A 208 7.39 15.57 -6.30
C ILE A 208 6.34 16.65 -6.52
N THR A 209 5.13 16.49 -5.97
CA THR A 209 4.03 17.43 -6.23
C THR A 209 4.30 18.81 -5.65
N TYR A 210 4.92 18.90 -4.47
CA TYR A 210 5.34 20.20 -3.92
C TYR A 210 6.39 20.86 -4.81
N SER A 211 7.28 20.07 -5.42
CA SER A 211 8.26 20.58 -6.38
C SER A 211 7.64 21.13 -7.67
N ILE A 212 6.41 20.71 -7.99
CA ILE A 212 5.66 21.18 -9.17
C ILE A 212 4.77 22.37 -8.81
N PHE A 213 4.00 22.27 -7.72
CA PHE A 213 2.94 23.22 -7.39
C PHE A 213 3.35 24.31 -6.40
N ASN A 214 4.35 24.05 -5.55
CA ASN A 214 4.97 25.03 -4.68
C ASN A 214 3.97 25.89 -3.87
N TRP A 215 3.01 25.25 -3.20
CA TRP A 215 1.93 25.96 -2.51
C TRP A 215 2.42 26.77 -1.29
N PRO A 216 1.73 27.87 -0.94
CA PRO A 216 2.16 28.80 0.10
C PRO A 216 1.84 28.30 1.52
N GLU A 217 2.31 29.03 2.55
CA GLU A 217 2.25 28.62 3.96
C GLU A 217 0.81 28.48 4.48
N GLU A 218 -0.13 29.27 3.97
CA GLU A 218 -1.54 29.18 4.35
C GLU A 218 -2.13 27.81 3.99
N VAL A 219 -1.71 27.24 2.86
CA VAL A 219 -2.11 25.89 2.46
C VAL A 219 -1.50 24.88 3.42
N TRP A 220 -0.23 25.03 3.81
CA TRP A 220 0.37 24.15 4.82
C TRP A 220 -0.43 24.14 6.13
N ILE A 221 -0.77 25.32 6.65
CA ILE A 221 -1.52 25.46 7.90
C ILE A 221 -2.89 24.78 7.80
N ALA A 222 -3.60 24.96 6.68
CA ALA A 222 -4.87 24.29 6.43
C ALA A 222 -4.73 22.76 6.37
N LEU A 223 -3.61 22.25 5.84
CA LEU A 223 -3.34 20.82 5.67
C LEU A 223 -2.93 20.09 6.95
N ILE A 224 -2.40 20.79 7.97
CA ILE A 224 -1.93 20.20 9.23
C ILE A 224 -2.96 19.24 9.86
N PRO A 225 -4.24 19.61 10.07
CA PRO A 225 -5.23 18.68 10.61
C PRO A 225 -5.77 17.69 9.57
N ILE A 226 -5.76 18.07 8.30
CA ILE A 226 -6.40 17.33 7.21
C ILE A 226 -5.61 16.06 6.86
N ILE A 227 -4.32 16.20 6.57
CA ILE A 227 -3.49 15.10 6.05
C ILE A 227 -3.40 13.92 7.03
N PRO A 228 -3.22 14.14 8.36
CA PRO A 228 -3.28 13.06 9.34
C PRO A 228 -4.65 12.37 9.36
N VAL A 229 -5.75 13.11 9.29
CA VAL A 229 -7.11 12.55 9.27
C VAL A 229 -7.34 11.70 8.03
N GLU A 230 -6.93 12.16 6.85
CA GLU A 230 -7.01 11.37 5.62
C GLU A 230 -6.22 10.06 5.73
N ASN A 231 -5.02 10.09 6.32
CA ASN A 231 -4.23 8.88 6.50
C ASN A 231 -4.80 7.95 7.59
N LEU A 232 -5.42 8.50 8.64
CA LEU A 232 -6.16 7.72 9.64
C LEU A 232 -7.34 6.99 8.99
N ILE A 233 -8.13 7.70 8.19
CA ILE A 233 -9.27 7.14 7.47
C ILE A 233 -8.80 6.02 6.54
N ARG A 234 -7.74 6.26 5.75
CA ARG A 234 -7.14 5.24 4.88
C ARG A 234 -6.71 4.00 5.67
N SER A 235 -6.08 4.20 6.83
CA SER A 235 -5.62 3.11 7.71
C SER A 235 -6.76 2.32 8.32
N PHE A 236 -7.85 2.99 8.71
CA PHE A 236 -9.04 2.35 9.25
C PHE A 236 -9.76 1.50 8.19
N VAL A 237 -9.91 2.02 6.99
CA VAL A 237 -10.55 1.31 5.87
C VAL A 237 -9.69 0.12 5.43
N GLY A 238 -8.38 0.34 5.32
CA GLY A 238 -7.41 -0.71 5.02
C GLY A 238 -7.45 -1.83 6.06
N MET A 239 -7.61 -1.47 7.34
CA MET A 239 -7.82 -2.43 8.43
C MET A 239 -9.09 -3.26 8.22
N VAL A 240 -10.24 -2.63 7.99
CA VAL A 240 -11.51 -3.35 7.82
C VAL A 240 -11.45 -4.32 6.63
N ILE A 241 -11.01 -3.83 5.46
CA ILE A 241 -10.91 -4.65 4.24
C ILE A 241 -9.84 -5.73 4.41
N GLY A 242 -8.66 -5.36 4.89
CA GLY A 242 -7.52 -6.27 5.05
C GLY A 242 -7.80 -7.39 6.04
N CYS A 243 -8.49 -7.11 7.16
CA CYS A 243 -8.91 -8.16 8.09
C CYS A 243 -9.86 -9.16 7.43
N GLY A 244 -10.86 -8.66 6.70
CA GLY A 244 -11.81 -9.52 5.98
C GLY A 244 -11.13 -10.39 4.93
N VAL A 245 -10.24 -9.80 4.13
CA VAL A 245 -9.47 -10.53 3.11
C VAL A 245 -8.57 -11.58 3.74
N ILE A 246 -7.76 -11.22 4.75
CA ILE A 246 -6.85 -12.17 5.40
C ILE A 246 -7.62 -13.30 6.09
N ALA A 247 -8.71 -12.99 6.80
CA ALA A 247 -9.55 -13.99 7.44
C ALA A 247 -10.16 -14.96 6.41
N GLY A 248 -10.71 -14.43 5.31
CA GLY A 248 -11.29 -15.22 4.23
C GLY A 248 -10.26 -16.12 3.53
N LEU A 249 -9.09 -15.57 3.19
CA LEU A 249 -8.00 -16.32 2.56
C LEU A 249 -7.47 -17.44 3.46
N ARG A 250 -7.42 -17.22 4.78
CA ARG A 250 -7.06 -18.24 5.77
C ARG A 250 -8.13 -19.33 5.86
N ALA A 251 -9.40 -18.96 5.84
CA ALA A 251 -10.51 -19.90 5.95
C ALA A 251 -10.58 -20.88 4.76
N ILE A 252 -10.27 -20.40 3.55
CA ILE A 252 -10.25 -21.24 2.33
C ILE A 252 -8.94 -22.01 2.13
N GLY A 253 -7.93 -21.80 2.99
CA GLY A 253 -6.63 -22.48 2.89
C GLY A 253 -5.87 -22.17 1.59
N LEU A 254 -6.01 -20.96 1.05
CA LEU A 254 -5.37 -20.60 -0.23
C LEU A 254 -3.84 -20.73 -0.12
N VAL A 255 -3.23 -21.32 -1.16
CA VAL A 255 -1.77 -21.40 -1.27
C VAL A 255 -1.20 -19.99 -1.34
N LYS A 256 -0.34 -19.66 -0.37
CA LYS A 256 0.24 -18.32 -0.24
C LYS A 256 1.34 -18.10 -1.26
N SER A 257 1.48 -16.85 -1.73
CA SER A 257 2.71 -16.42 -2.42
C SER A 257 3.92 -16.69 -1.53
N ARG A 258 5.06 -17.03 -2.12
CA ARG A 258 6.31 -17.30 -1.39
C ARG A 258 6.70 -16.17 -0.45
N GLU A 259 6.44 -14.93 -0.83
CA GLU A 259 6.83 -13.73 -0.09
C GLU A 259 5.65 -13.13 0.71
N ALA A 260 4.50 -13.80 0.77
CA ALA A 260 3.34 -13.38 1.55
C ALA A 260 3.61 -13.45 3.06
N ILE A 261 3.00 -12.53 3.83
CA ILE A 261 3.23 -12.38 5.27
C ILE A 261 2.08 -12.93 6.13
N TYR A 262 0.86 -12.94 5.60
CA TYR A 262 -0.37 -13.34 6.34
C TYR A 262 -0.55 -14.86 6.44
#